data_AF-A0A2C9P4U5-F1
#
_entry.id   AF-A0A2C9P4U5-F1
#
_cell.length_a   1.000
_cell.length_b   1.000
_cell.length_c   1.000
_cell.angle_alpha   90.00
_cell.angle_beta   90.00
_cell.angle_gamma   90.00
#
_symmetry.space_group_name_H-M   'P 1'
#
loop_
_entity.id
_entity.type
_entity.pdbx_description
1 polymer ?
#
loop_
_entity_poly.entity_id
_entity_poly.type
_entity_poly.pdbx_seq_one_letter_code
_entity_poly.pdbx_strand_id
1 'polypeptide(L)'
;MDNEFYTLLTDRGMAKIASALADKKQLHLQKMAVGDGGGQYYEPTASQTKLRHEVWRGEMNTLTVAPNNPNWLIAELVLPEEIGGWYVREVGVFDADGELIAIGKFPESYKPLLPGGCGKQVCIRLIMEVSNTTAVTLTVDPSIVLATRDYVDARLDEHEHSTNHPDATLTQKGFTQLSNATDSDDETKAATPKAVKAAMAEARNHTHTWNQITDVPDGTLTQKGIVKLNNATDSTSTTEAATPSAVKAAMDKANAAAPANHTHAWNQITGVPDGTLTQKGIVKLNNATDSTSTTEAATPSAVKAAYDKASEAYNRINNSSFRFYTSNGIFTVPDGVTEVLVEMSGGGGGGGGGAISGSSTTFSPKYGLGGGAGSPGTTIIDVVRVNPGERYNLTVGAGGAGGAGGTQYIPTSGDAYIRNDAIGQAGGPGGASLFASMTAFGGSGGRGGQVIITDFNTPQGMVPTTYSANGGNALNPSFGFGGSGGINSNGQPGSGHGAGGGGGAGLGEAHYNHIAFNGGSGSGGFIKISW
;
A
#
# COMPACT_ATOMS: atom_id res chain seq x y z
N MET A 1 -19.07 36.54 124.95
CA MET A 1 -17.86 37.34 124.69
C MET A 1 -18.38 38.64 124.12
N ASP A 2 -18.31 39.72 124.89
CA ASP A 2 -18.70 41.04 124.41
C ASP A 2 -17.69 41.43 123.32
N ASN A 3 -18.14 41.49 122.06
CA ASN A 3 -17.29 41.93 120.96
C ASN A 3 -17.03 43.43 121.16
N GLU A 4 -15.76 43.79 121.34
CA GLU A 4 -15.33 45.17 121.61
C GLU A 4 -15.68 46.13 120.45
N PHE A 5 -15.81 45.60 119.23
CA PHE A 5 -16.22 46.29 118.01
C PHE A 5 -17.26 45.46 117.27
N TYR A 6 -18.33 46.09 116.81
CA TYR A 6 -19.47 45.41 116.20
C TYR A 6 -20.26 46.34 115.29
N THR A 7 -21.06 45.74 114.40
CA THR A 7 -22.05 46.45 113.59
C THR A 7 -23.44 46.15 114.12
N LEU A 8 -24.25 47.18 114.27
CA LEU A 8 -25.63 47.12 114.71
C LEU A 8 -26.54 47.63 113.60
N LEU A 9 -27.60 46.88 113.28
CA LEU A 9 -28.68 47.40 112.45
C LEU A 9 -29.54 48.36 113.28
N THR A 10 -29.87 49.53 112.72
CA THR A 10 -30.79 50.46 113.37
C THR A 10 -32.22 49.95 113.29
N ASP A 11 -33.11 50.44 114.16
CA ASP A 11 -34.55 50.12 114.11
C ASP A 11 -35.15 50.47 112.74
N ARG A 12 -34.67 51.58 112.13
CA ARG A 12 -35.05 51.97 110.76
C ARG A 12 -34.50 51.00 109.71
N GLY A 13 -33.24 50.59 109.85
CA GLY A 13 -32.61 49.64 108.94
C GLY A 13 -33.32 48.29 108.94
N MET A 14 -33.62 47.76 110.12
CA MET A 14 -34.41 46.52 110.27
C MET A 14 -35.81 46.66 109.67
N ALA A 15 -36.50 47.77 109.93
CA ALA A 15 -37.82 48.03 109.36
C ALA A 15 -37.78 48.10 107.82
N LYS A 16 -36.81 48.80 107.24
CA LYS A 16 -36.65 48.93 105.78
C LYS A 16 -36.26 47.61 105.12
N ILE A 17 -35.37 46.83 105.73
CA ILE A 17 -35.02 45.49 105.23
C ILE A 17 -36.24 44.57 105.29
N ALA A 18 -37.03 44.62 106.37
CA ALA A 18 -38.27 43.84 106.48
C ALA A 18 -39.33 44.27 105.45
N SER A 19 -39.50 45.57 105.20
CA SER A 19 -40.39 46.09 104.16
C SER A 19 -39.93 45.69 102.76
N ALA A 20 -38.63 45.78 102.46
CA ALA A 20 -38.06 45.35 101.19
C ALA A 20 -38.35 43.85 100.94
N LEU A 21 -38.18 43.01 101.98
CA LEU A 21 -38.49 41.59 101.92
C LEU A 21 -39.98 41.31 101.69
N ALA A 22 -40.87 42.02 102.39
CA ALA A 22 -42.32 41.86 102.26
C ALA A 22 -42.82 42.30 100.87
N ASP A 23 -42.32 43.42 100.36
CA ASP A 23 -42.72 44.01 99.09
C ASP A 23 -42.02 43.39 97.88
N LYS A 24 -41.08 42.46 98.09
CA LYS A 24 -40.16 41.92 97.07
C LYS A 24 -39.41 43.03 96.31
N LYS A 25 -39.10 44.12 97.01
CA LYS A 25 -38.28 45.24 96.52
C LYS A 25 -36.88 45.13 97.10
N GLN A 26 -35.94 45.79 96.46
CA GLN A 26 -34.56 45.83 96.92
C GLN A 26 -34.31 47.14 97.66
N LEU A 27 -33.70 47.08 98.84
CA LEU A 27 -33.21 48.23 99.56
C LEU A 27 -31.88 48.66 98.94
N HIS A 28 -31.84 49.89 98.43
CA HIS A 28 -30.64 50.45 97.82
C HIS A 28 -29.78 51.17 98.85
N LEU A 29 -28.62 50.60 99.15
CA LEU A 29 -27.59 51.23 99.97
C LEU A 29 -26.69 52.05 99.05
N GLN A 30 -26.48 53.32 99.36
CA GLN A 30 -25.76 54.23 98.47
C GLN A 30 -24.52 54.83 99.14
N LYS A 31 -24.65 55.30 100.39
CA LYS A 31 -23.63 56.10 101.03
C LYS A 31 -23.09 55.43 102.27
N MET A 32 -21.82 55.64 102.54
CA MET A 32 -21.23 55.34 103.83
C MET A 32 -20.65 56.61 104.43
N ALA A 33 -20.83 56.79 105.74
CA ALA A 33 -20.25 57.87 106.48
C ALA A 33 -19.34 57.34 107.59
N VAL A 34 -18.40 58.17 107.98
CA VAL A 34 -17.38 57.90 109.00
C VAL A 34 -17.44 59.04 110.00
N GLY A 35 -17.28 58.71 111.27
CA GLY A 35 -17.35 59.64 112.39
C GLY A 35 -16.24 59.38 113.41
N ASP A 36 -15.93 60.41 114.21
CA ASP A 36 -14.93 60.35 115.28
C ASP A 36 -15.55 60.18 116.68
N GLY A 37 -16.87 59.97 116.76
CA GLY A 37 -17.60 59.75 118.01
C GLY A 37 -17.63 60.94 118.96
N GLY A 38 -17.22 62.15 118.51
CA GLY A 38 -17.03 63.32 119.37
C GLY A 38 -15.75 63.24 120.20
N GLY A 39 -14.76 62.49 119.73
CA GLY A 39 -13.45 62.33 120.37
C GLY A 39 -13.38 61.24 121.45
N GLN A 40 -14.47 60.50 121.70
CA GLN A 40 -14.53 59.39 122.67
C GLN A 40 -15.39 58.25 122.13
N TYR A 41 -15.13 57.02 122.58
CA TYR A 41 -16.03 55.91 122.31
C TYR A 41 -17.38 56.12 122.99
N TYR A 42 -18.41 55.53 122.37
CA TYR A 42 -19.73 55.38 122.95
C TYR A 42 -20.30 54.05 122.48
N GLU A 43 -21.36 53.58 123.13
CA GLU A 43 -22.08 52.38 122.68
C GLU A 43 -23.19 52.79 121.70
N PRO A 44 -23.11 52.38 120.41
CA PRO A 44 -24.18 52.65 119.47
C PRO A 44 -25.50 51.99 119.88
N THR A 45 -26.61 52.70 119.72
CA THR A 45 -27.96 52.20 120.02
C THR A 45 -28.77 52.00 118.74
N ALA A 46 -29.64 50.99 118.72
CA ALA A 46 -30.46 50.68 117.54
C ALA A 46 -31.41 51.84 117.17
N SER A 47 -31.79 52.67 118.14
CA SER A 47 -32.66 53.84 117.94
C SER A 47 -31.96 55.05 117.27
N GLN A 48 -30.66 54.98 117.00
CA GLN A 48 -29.94 56.08 116.35
C GLN A 48 -30.39 56.29 114.91
N THR A 49 -30.57 57.55 114.55
CA THR A 49 -30.89 57.99 113.18
C THR A 49 -29.72 58.69 112.49
N LYS A 50 -28.65 58.99 113.23
CA LYS A 50 -27.42 59.64 112.78
C LYS A 50 -26.22 59.20 113.61
N LEU A 51 -25.02 59.34 113.04
CA LEU A 51 -23.76 59.22 113.76
C LEU A 51 -23.67 60.28 114.88
N ARG A 52 -22.93 59.99 115.95
CA ARG A 52 -22.75 60.92 117.08
C ARG A 52 -22.01 62.17 116.63
N HIS A 53 -20.96 62.00 115.82
CA HIS A 53 -20.26 63.08 115.14
C HIS A 53 -19.70 62.60 113.80
N GLU A 54 -20.44 62.88 112.73
CA GLU A 54 -20.03 62.57 111.35
C GLU A 54 -18.96 63.56 110.89
N VAL A 55 -17.83 63.03 110.40
CA VAL A 55 -16.71 63.85 109.88
C VAL A 55 -16.61 63.78 108.36
N TRP A 56 -17.08 62.70 107.73
CA TRP A 56 -17.13 62.60 106.28
C TRP A 56 -18.17 61.58 105.80
N ARG A 57 -18.70 61.80 104.60
CA ARG A 57 -19.62 60.90 103.90
C ARG A 57 -19.23 60.81 102.44
N GLY A 58 -19.26 59.59 101.90
CA GLY A 58 -18.99 59.32 100.49
C GLY A 58 -19.91 58.25 99.91
N GLU A 59 -19.83 58.08 98.59
CA GLU A 59 -20.48 56.98 97.89
C GLU A 59 -19.80 55.65 98.25
N MET A 60 -20.59 54.59 98.41
CA MET A 60 -20.10 53.24 98.68
C MET A 60 -19.35 52.70 97.46
N ASN A 61 -18.18 52.09 97.65
CA ASN A 61 -17.34 51.58 96.57
C ASN A 61 -17.77 50.18 96.12
N THR A 62 -18.04 49.28 97.07
CA THR A 62 -18.56 47.94 96.80
C THR A 62 -19.50 47.48 97.92
N LEU A 63 -20.46 46.64 97.56
CA LEU A 63 -21.30 45.87 98.47
C LEU A 63 -21.32 44.45 97.93
N THR A 64 -20.78 43.52 98.70
CA THR A 64 -20.70 42.12 98.29
C THR A 64 -21.24 41.23 99.40
N VAL A 65 -21.81 40.08 99.02
CA VAL A 65 -22.14 39.03 99.98
C VAL A 65 -20.85 38.31 100.35
N ALA A 66 -20.60 38.10 101.64
CA ALA A 66 -19.40 37.43 102.09
C ALA A 66 -19.35 36.00 101.54
N PRO A 67 -18.23 35.56 100.93
CA PRO A 67 -18.13 34.23 100.33
C PRO A 67 -18.31 33.09 101.35
N ASN A 68 -18.06 33.38 102.63
CA ASN A 68 -18.12 32.40 103.71
C ASN A 68 -19.46 32.43 104.48
N ASN A 69 -20.31 33.45 104.28
CA ASN A 69 -21.60 33.57 104.95
C ASN A 69 -22.61 34.35 104.08
N PRO A 70 -23.67 33.70 103.57
CA PRO A 70 -24.65 34.32 102.69
C PRO A 70 -25.50 35.41 103.36
N ASN A 71 -25.46 35.51 104.70
CA ASN A 71 -26.20 36.53 105.48
C ASN A 71 -25.35 37.76 105.83
N TRP A 72 -24.06 37.75 105.50
CA TRP A 72 -23.17 38.88 105.75
C TRP A 72 -22.98 39.71 104.49
N LEU A 73 -23.30 41.00 104.59
CA LEU A 73 -22.99 42.00 103.60
C LEU A 73 -21.72 42.74 104.02
N ILE A 74 -20.76 42.80 103.09
CA ILE A 74 -19.51 43.55 103.22
C ILE A 74 -19.68 44.83 102.43
N ALA A 75 -19.82 45.95 103.14
CA ALA A 75 -19.85 47.29 102.57
C ALA A 75 -18.46 47.92 102.67
N GLU A 76 -17.90 48.36 101.55
CA GLU A 76 -16.60 49.01 101.49
C GLU A 76 -16.71 50.46 101.04
N LEU A 77 -16.04 51.34 101.77
CA LEU A 77 -15.87 52.75 101.45
C LEU A 77 -14.39 53.04 101.31
N VAL A 78 -13.98 53.60 100.16
CA VAL A 78 -12.63 54.09 99.97
C VAL A 78 -12.61 55.56 100.39
N LEU A 79 -11.83 55.89 101.43
CA LEU A 79 -11.58 57.27 101.81
C LEU A 79 -10.48 57.83 100.90
N PRO A 80 -10.75 58.91 100.15
CA PRO A 80 -9.74 59.59 99.34
C PRO A 80 -8.56 60.07 100.18
N GLU A 81 -7.43 60.30 99.54
CA GLU A 81 -6.23 60.80 100.21
C GLU A 81 -6.42 62.22 100.79
N GLU A 82 -7.26 63.05 100.14
CA GLU A 82 -7.53 64.46 100.48
C GLU A 82 -8.34 64.67 101.76
N ILE A 83 -8.94 63.60 102.32
CA ILE A 83 -9.80 63.67 103.50
C ILE A 83 -9.15 62.91 104.67
N GLY A 84 -9.02 63.56 105.83
CA GLY A 84 -8.37 62.98 107.00
C GLY A 84 -8.09 64.00 108.11
N GLY A 85 -7.20 63.63 109.04
CA GLY A 85 -6.81 64.45 110.19
C GLY A 85 -7.51 64.07 111.51
N TRP A 86 -8.28 62.98 111.50
CA TRP A 86 -9.14 62.54 112.60
C TRP A 86 -9.10 61.02 112.75
N TYR A 87 -9.60 60.53 113.90
CA TYR A 87 -9.71 59.11 114.19
C TYR A 87 -11.09 58.59 113.78
N VAL A 88 -11.15 57.53 112.99
CA VAL A 88 -12.41 56.82 112.71
C VAL A 88 -12.78 56.01 113.95
N ARG A 89 -14.00 56.21 114.48
CA ARG A 89 -14.55 55.45 115.63
C ARG A 89 -15.95 54.92 115.38
N GLU A 90 -16.67 55.53 114.45
CA GLU A 90 -18.00 55.09 114.04
C GLU A 90 -18.11 55.09 112.51
N VAL A 91 -18.85 54.13 111.96
CA VAL A 91 -19.12 54.01 110.53
C VAL A 91 -20.61 53.79 110.35
N GLY A 92 -21.25 54.60 109.51
CA GLY A 92 -22.67 54.49 109.19
C GLY A 92 -22.88 54.07 107.74
N VAL A 93 -23.84 53.17 107.49
CA VAL A 93 -24.31 52.83 106.15
C VAL A 93 -25.69 53.45 105.95
N PHE A 94 -25.87 54.13 104.83
CA PHE A 94 -27.07 54.87 104.49
C PHE A 94 -27.69 54.36 103.20
N ASP A 95 -29.01 54.40 103.14
CA ASP A 95 -29.75 54.14 101.92
C ASP A 95 -29.82 55.37 100.99
N ALA A 96 -30.45 55.19 99.83
CA ALA A 96 -30.69 56.26 98.85
C ALA A 96 -31.53 57.44 99.39
N ASP A 97 -32.37 57.20 100.41
CA ASP A 97 -33.17 58.25 101.07
C ASP A 97 -32.38 59.00 102.15
N GLY A 98 -31.14 58.57 102.43
CA GLY A 98 -30.26 59.15 103.43
C GLY A 98 -30.56 58.69 104.86
N GLU A 99 -31.31 57.60 105.05
CA GLU A 99 -31.59 57.01 106.36
C GLU A 99 -30.46 56.08 106.80
N LEU A 100 -30.09 56.14 108.09
CA LEU A 100 -29.04 55.30 108.66
C LEU A 100 -29.57 53.86 108.83
N ILE A 101 -29.02 52.91 108.07
CA ILE A 101 -29.41 51.50 108.05
C ILE A 101 -28.60 50.68 109.06
N ALA A 102 -27.29 50.92 109.12
CA ALA A 102 -26.40 50.21 110.03
C ALA A 102 -25.37 51.17 110.61
N ILE A 103 -24.98 50.94 111.86
CA ILE A 103 -23.94 51.67 112.55
C ILE A 103 -22.91 50.71 113.15
N GLY A 104 -21.65 50.93 112.83
CA GLY A 104 -20.52 50.17 113.35
C GLY A 104 -19.77 50.95 114.43
N LYS A 105 -19.54 50.31 115.58
CA LYS A 105 -18.49 50.70 116.51
C LYS A 105 -17.16 50.23 115.91
N PHE A 106 -16.38 51.17 115.37
CA PHE A 106 -15.19 50.87 114.59
C PHE A 106 -13.93 51.05 115.46
N PRO A 107 -12.92 50.16 115.34
CA PRO A 107 -11.66 50.33 116.06
C PRO A 107 -10.98 51.63 115.66
N GLU A 108 -10.50 52.37 116.65
CA GLU A 108 -9.81 53.64 116.48
C GLU A 108 -8.70 53.52 115.44
N SER A 109 -8.95 54.11 114.28
CA SER A 109 -8.01 54.11 113.15
C SER A 109 -7.74 55.54 112.73
N TYR A 110 -6.49 55.98 112.89
CA TYR A 110 -6.07 57.30 112.46
C TYR A 110 -5.99 57.37 110.93
N LYS A 111 -6.71 58.32 110.32
CA LYS A 111 -6.60 58.65 108.90
C LYS A 111 -5.76 59.93 108.75
N PRO A 112 -4.51 59.85 108.28
CA PRO A 112 -3.69 61.05 108.04
C PRO A 112 -4.26 61.91 106.90
N LEU A 113 -4.03 63.23 106.98
CA LEU A 113 -4.30 64.21 105.93
C LEU A 113 -3.00 64.53 105.17
N LEU A 114 -3.07 64.77 103.85
CA LEU A 114 -1.91 65.07 102.98
C LEU A 114 -0.88 66.09 103.52
N PRO A 115 -1.25 67.20 104.20
CA PRO A 115 -0.27 68.15 104.76
C PRO A 115 0.64 67.56 105.86
N GLY A 116 0.30 66.39 106.41
CA GLY A 116 1.11 65.65 107.36
C GLY A 116 2.21 64.78 106.74
N GLY A 117 2.45 64.87 105.43
CA GLY A 117 3.56 64.18 104.75
C GLY A 117 3.28 62.72 104.35
N CYS A 118 2.04 62.24 104.48
CA CYS A 118 1.59 60.93 103.97
C CYS A 118 0.11 60.99 103.58
N GLY A 119 -0.19 60.99 102.28
CA GLY A 119 -1.52 60.67 101.76
C GLY A 119 -1.67 59.15 101.69
N LYS A 120 -2.53 58.57 102.53
CA LYS A 120 -2.86 57.15 102.48
C LYS A 120 -4.33 57.01 102.14
N GLN A 121 -4.64 56.31 101.05
CA GLN A 121 -6.01 55.84 100.81
C GLN A 121 -6.31 54.72 101.80
N VAL A 122 -7.45 54.82 102.49
CA VAL A 122 -7.88 53.83 103.48
C VAL A 122 -9.22 53.28 103.03
N CYS A 123 -9.30 51.96 102.89
CA CYS A 123 -10.56 51.26 102.67
C CYS A 123 -11.17 50.92 104.03
N ILE A 124 -12.35 51.46 104.31
CA ILE A 124 -13.16 51.12 105.47
C ILE A 124 -14.12 50.02 105.05
N ARG A 125 -13.98 48.86 105.69
CA ARG A 125 -14.83 47.70 105.49
C ARG A 125 -15.76 47.53 106.68
N LEU A 126 -17.06 47.61 106.46
CA LEU A 126 -18.09 47.32 107.46
C LEU A 126 -18.82 46.04 107.08
N ILE A 127 -18.94 45.10 108.01
CA ILE A 127 -19.69 43.86 107.83
C ILE A 127 -21.01 44.00 108.60
N MET A 128 -22.14 43.84 107.92
CA MET A 128 -23.47 43.85 108.52
C MET A 128 -24.17 42.51 108.26
N GLU A 129 -24.84 41.98 109.28
CA GLU A 129 -25.63 40.76 109.16
C GLU A 129 -27.08 41.12 108.86
N VAL A 130 -27.64 40.54 107.81
CA VAL A 130 -29.03 40.75 107.39
C VAL A 130 -29.75 39.41 107.27
N SER A 131 -31.07 39.40 107.50
CA SER A 131 -31.88 38.18 107.41
C SER A 131 -32.03 37.64 105.98
N ASN A 132 -31.86 38.51 104.96
CA ASN A 132 -31.86 38.12 103.55
C ASN A 132 -31.04 39.13 102.72
N THR A 133 -29.92 38.68 102.16
CA THR A 133 -29.05 39.51 101.32
C THR A 133 -29.66 39.85 99.96
N THR A 134 -30.58 39.03 99.44
CA THR A 134 -31.31 39.30 98.18
C THR A 134 -32.23 40.52 98.28
N ALA A 135 -32.66 40.89 99.51
CA ALA A 135 -33.49 42.06 99.76
C ALA A 135 -32.69 43.38 99.75
N VAL A 136 -31.36 43.33 99.63
CA VAL A 136 -30.47 44.49 99.65
C VAL A 136 -29.59 44.48 98.40
N THR A 137 -29.57 45.57 97.63
CA THR A 137 -28.66 45.69 96.48
C THR A 137 -27.93 47.01 96.45
N LEU A 138 -26.71 46.96 95.91
CA LEU A 138 -25.95 48.15 95.54
C LEU A 138 -26.03 48.35 94.04
N THR A 139 -26.55 49.49 93.64
CA THR A 139 -26.41 49.99 92.28
C THR A 139 -25.26 51.00 92.28
N VAL A 140 -24.04 50.52 92.00
CA VAL A 140 -22.91 51.44 91.78
C VAL A 140 -23.05 52.05 90.40
N ASP A 141 -22.91 53.37 90.30
CA ASP A 141 -22.65 54.03 89.03
C ASP A 141 -21.16 53.84 88.67
N PRO A 142 -20.82 53.04 87.63
CA PRO A 142 -19.44 52.71 87.31
C PRO A 142 -18.63 53.90 86.75
N SER A 143 -19.24 55.07 86.56
CA SER A 143 -18.54 56.24 86.00
C SER A 143 -17.58 56.95 86.97
N ILE A 144 -17.52 56.56 88.26
CA ILE A 144 -16.68 57.21 89.29
C ILE A 144 -15.86 56.19 90.13
N VAL A 145 -15.79 54.92 89.72
CA VAL A 145 -15.15 53.85 90.52
C VAL A 145 -13.86 53.33 89.89
N LEU A 146 -12.83 53.11 90.71
CA LEU A 146 -11.56 52.48 90.30
C LEU A 146 -11.74 50.96 90.15
N ALA A 147 -11.39 50.40 88.98
CA ALA A 147 -11.35 48.95 88.77
C ALA A 147 -10.24 48.31 89.62
N THR A 148 -10.55 47.21 90.31
CA THR A 148 -9.54 46.42 91.03
C THR A 148 -8.71 45.60 90.04
N ARG A 149 -7.45 45.33 90.38
CA ARG A 149 -6.55 44.51 89.56
C ARG A 149 -7.13 43.12 89.27
N ASP A 150 -7.70 42.47 90.28
CA ASP A 150 -8.25 41.12 90.16
C ASP A 150 -9.39 41.04 89.13
N TYR A 151 -10.18 42.10 88.97
CA TYR A 151 -11.22 42.16 87.95
C TYR A 151 -10.65 42.18 86.53
N VAL A 152 -9.54 42.89 86.32
CA VAL A 152 -8.88 43.00 85.01
C VAL A 152 -8.19 41.70 84.63
N ASP A 153 -7.43 41.10 85.56
CA ASP A 153 -6.71 39.85 85.32
C ASP A 153 -7.69 38.70 84.99
N ALA A 154 -8.84 38.63 85.67
CA ALA A 154 -9.89 37.64 85.39
C ALA A 154 -10.51 37.79 83.98
N ARG A 155 -10.70 39.02 83.50
CA ARG A 155 -11.27 39.27 82.16
C ARG A 155 -10.29 38.97 81.03
N LEU A 156 -8.98 39.20 81.24
CA LEU A 156 -7.94 38.87 80.27
C LEU A 156 -7.79 37.35 80.12
N ASP A 157 -7.74 36.62 81.23
CA ASP A 157 -7.66 35.16 81.23
C ASP A 157 -8.87 34.52 80.51
N GLU A 158 -10.07 35.05 80.76
CA GLU A 158 -11.30 34.65 80.07
C GLU A 158 -11.24 34.89 78.54
N HIS A 159 -10.63 36.00 78.12
CA HIS A 159 -10.46 36.31 76.69
C HIS A 159 -9.39 35.45 76.01
N GLU A 160 -8.24 35.21 76.66
CA GLU A 160 -7.15 34.39 76.09
C GLU A 160 -7.59 32.94 75.80
N HIS A 161 -8.47 32.39 76.62
CA HIS A 161 -9.06 31.07 76.43
C HIS A 161 -10.30 31.07 75.53
N SER A 162 -10.80 32.24 75.12
CA SER A 162 -11.99 32.36 74.30
C SER A 162 -11.69 32.10 72.83
N THR A 163 -12.57 31.34 72.19
CA THR A 163 -12.61 31.19 70.73
C THR A 163 -13.71 32.04 70.11
N ASN A 164 -14.28 32.99 70.86
CA ASN A 164 -15.39 33.83 70.42
C ASN A 164 -14.89 35.00 69.55
N HIS A 165 -14.35 34.67 68.38
CA HIS A 165 -13.92 35.60 67.36
C HIS A 165 -14.75 35.36 66.08
N PRO A 166 -15.04 36.38 65.26
CA PRO A 166 -15.76 36.20 64.01
C PRO A 166 -15.02 35.25 63.05
N ASP A 167 -15.80 34.50 62.27
CA ASP A 167 -15.29 33.65 61.20
C ASP A 167 -14.70 34.49 60.06
N ALA A 168 -13.71 33.92 59.36
CA ALA A 168 -13.15 34.55 58.17
C ALA A 168 -14.16 34.54 57.02
N THR A 169 -14.17 35.61 56.25
CA THR A 169 -14.93 35.73 55.00
C THR A 169 -14.00 36.10 53.86
N LEU A 170 -14.52 36.11 52.62
CA LEU A 170 -13.74 36.52 51.45
C LEU A 170 -13.22 37.96 51.52
N THR A 171 -13.80 38.80 52.39
CA THR A 171 -13.46 40.24 52.50
C THR A 171 -12.98 40.65 53.90
N GLN A 172 -13.13 39.79 54.91
CA GLN A 172 -12.76 40.09 56.30
C GLN A 172 -11.98 38.94 56.91
N LYS A 173 -10.92 39.27 57.65
CA LYS A 173 -10.10 38.29 58.37
C LYS A 173 -10.86 37.77 59.60
N GLY A 174 -10.68 36.48 59.92
CA GLY A 174 -11.29 35.80 61.06
C GLY A 174 -10.71 34.38 61.25
N PHE A 175 -11.36 33.54 62.06
CA PHE A 175 -11.01 32.12 62.20
C PHE A 175 -11.71 31.24 61.16
N THR A 176 -11.12 30.08 60.83
CA THR A 176 -11.67 29.15 59.83
C THR A 176 -11.38 27.72 60.23
N GLN A 177 -12.33 26.81 60.02
CA GLN A 177 -12.12 25.38 60.24
C GLN A 177 -11.44 24.72 59.03
N LEU A 178 -10.61 23.71 59.27
CA LEU A 178 -9.92 22.98 58.20
C LEU A 178 -10.67 21.70 57.82
N SER A 179 -10.74 21.39 56.52
CA SER A 179 -11.36 20.17 56.00
C SER A 179 -10.40 19.31 55.18
N ASN A 180 -10.46 18.00 55.38
CA ASN A 180 -9.73 17.00 54.59
C ASN A 180 -10.58 16.35 53.48
N ALA A 181 -11.86 16.72 53.35
CA ALA A 181 -12.74 16.21 52.29
C ALA A 181 -12.34 16.78 50.92
N THR A 182 -12.52 15.99 49.86
CA THR A 182 -12.17 16.34 48.48
C THR A 182 -13.35 16.80 47.64
N ASP A 183 -14.55 16.67 48.18
CA ASP A 183 -15.87 16.88 47.56
C ASP A 183 -16.78 17.78 48.41
N SER A 184 -16.19 18.57 49.31
CA SER A 184 -16.92 19.44 50.23
C SER A 184 -17.35 20.74 49.54
N ASP A 185 -18.65 21.02 49.52
CA ASP A 185 -19.23 22.28 49.03
C ASP A 185 -19.39 23.36 50.13
N ASP A 186 -18.73 23.17 51.28
CA ASP A 186 -18.85 24.04 52.45
C ASP A 186 -17.85 25.21 52.37
N GLU A 187 -18.37 26.41 52.12
CA GLU A 187 -17.58 27.64 51.98
C GLU A 187 -17.05 28.19 53.32
N THR A 188 -17.44 27.61 54.47
CA THR A 188 -16.95 28.03 55.81
C THR A 188 -15.66 27.32 56.23
N LYS A 189 -15.16 26.40 55.41
CA LYS A 189 -13.98 25.58 55.70
C LYS A 189 -12.87 25.77 54.67
N ALA A 190 -11.63 25.75 55.12
CA ALA A 190 -10.46 25.77 54.25
C ALA A 190 -9.95 24.34 53.97
N ALA A 191 -9.63 24.05 52.72
CA ALA A 191 -9.04 22.78 52.32
C ALA A 191 -7.61 22.62 52.85
N THR A 192 -7.27 21.44 53.37
CA THR A 192 -5.89 21.14 53.78
C THR A 192 -5.01 20.71 52.58
N PRO A 193 -3.67 20.77 52.71
CA PRO A 193 -2.76 20.19 51.71
C PRO A 193 -3.04 18.69 51.43
N LYS A 194 -3.59 17.95 52.40
CA LYS A 194 -3.97 16.54 52.23
C LYS A 194 -5.17 16.41 51.28
N ALA A 195 -6.22 17.21 51.48
CA ALA A 195 -7.38 17.24 50.57
C ALA A 195 -6.94 17.60 49.15
N VAL A 196 -6.15 18.67 49.00
CA VAL A 196 -5.66 19.12 47.70
C VAL A 196 -4.81 18.04 47.01
N LYS A 197 -3.92 17.38 47.76
CA LYS A 197 -3.09 16.28 47.22
C LYS A 197 -3.94 15.08 46.78
N ALA A 198 -4.97 14.72 47.56
CA ALA A 198 -5.86 13.61 47.23
C ALA A 198 -6.68 13.92 45.97
N ALA A 199 -7.31 15.10 45.89
CA ALA A 199 -8.03 15.55 44.71
C ALA A 199 -7.13 15.60 43.45
N MET A 200 -5.89 16.07 43.59
CA MET A 200 -4.92 16.09 42.49
C MET A 200 -4.48 14.68 42.05
N ALA A 201 -4.37 13.73 42.98
CA ALA A 201 -4.03 12.34 42.66
C ALA A 201 -5.15 11.66 41.89
N GLU A 202 -6.40 11.90 42.28
CA GLU A 202 -7.59 11.40 41.59
C GLU A 202 -7.72 12.03 40.20
N ALA A 203 -7.53 13.34 40.09
CA ALA A 203 -7.53 14.05 38.80
C ALA A 203 -6.40 13.59 37.85
N ARG A 204 -5.24 13.16 38.37
CA ARG A 204 -4.13 12.69 37.52
C ARG A 204 -4.31 11.29 36.94
N ASN A 205 -5.09 10.44 37.62
CA ASN A 205 -5.28 9.04 37.25
C ASN A 205 -6.68 8.77 36.68
N HIS A 206 -7.53 9.79 36.52
CA HIS A 206 -8.83 9.59 35.92
C HIS A 206 -8.69 9.14 34.46
N THR A 207 -9.47 8.14 34.09
CA THR A 207 -9.59 7.64 32.71
C THR A 207 -11.04 7.76 32.29
N HIS A 208 -11.29 8.23 31.08
CA HIS A 208 -12.61 8.19 30.48
C HIS A 208 -12.75 6.95 29.61
N THR A 209 -13.84 6.22 29.79
CA THR A 209 -14.30 5.30 28.75
C THR A 209 -14.78 6.09 27.54
N TRP A 210 -14.75 5.49 26.34
CA TRP A 210 -15.11 6.17 25.09
C TRP A 210 -16.47 6.89 25.16
N ASN A 211 -17.48 6.25 25.77
CA ASN A 211 -18.84 6.79 25.88
C ASN A 211 -18.97 7.95 26.87
N GLN A 212 -17.95 8.21 27.70
CA GLN A 212 -17.97 9.29 28.69
C GLN A 212 -17.40 10.61 28.15
N ILE A 213 -16.88 10.63 26.91
CA ILE A 213 -16.39 11.84 26.26
C ILE A 213 -17.50 12.35 25.32
N THR A 214 -18.37 13.23 25.82
CA THR A 214 -19.56 13.69 25.08
C THR A 214 -19.43 15.10 24.49
N ASP A 215 -18.57 15.94 25.08
CA ASP A 215 -18.51 17.36 24.74
C ASP A 215 -17.34 17.70 23.80
N VAL A 216 -16.53 16.70 23.43
CA VAL A 216 -15.52 16.81 22.39
C VAL A 216 -16.08 16.18 21.12
N PRO A 217 -16.23 16.94 20.02
CA PRO A 217 -16.75 16.38 18.78
C PRO A 217 -15.81 15.32 18.22
N ASP A 218 -16.35 14.43 17.38
CA ASP A 218 -15.55 13.47 16.63
C ASP A 218 -14.68 14.18 15.59
N GLY A 219 -13.48 13.64 15.36
CA GLY A 219 -12.57 14.12 14.34
C GLY A 219 -13.09 13.79 12.94
N THR A 220 -13.16 14.80 12.08
CA THR A 220 -13.51 14.65 10.66
C THR A 220 -12.47 15.34 9.77
N LEU A 221 -12.60 15.25 8.45
CA LEU A 221 -11.71 15.96 7.51
C LEU A 221 -11.84 17.49 7.59
N THR A 222 -12.91 18.01 8.21
CA THR A 222 -13.20 19.45 8.31
C THR A 222 -13.30 19.96 9.74
N GLN A 223 -13.29 19.07 10.75
CA GLN A 223 -13.45 19.41 12.17
C GLN A 223 -12.43 18.64 13.02
N LYS A 224 -11.73 19.35 13.89
CA LYS A 224 -10.84 18.73 14.89
C LYS A 224 -11.69 18.06 15.98
N GLY A 225 -11.25 16.87 16.43
CA GLY A 225 -11.99 16.07 17.39
C GLY A 225 -11.24 14.82 17.82
N ILE A 226 -11.91 13.96 18.60
CA ILE A 226 -11.38 12.63 19.00
C ILE A 226 -11.69 11.58 17.94
N VAL A 227 -10.84 10.57 17.82
CA VAL A 227 -11.00 9.47 16.86
C VAL A 227 -10.70 8.14 17.53
N LYS A 228 -11.58 7.15 17.35
CA LYS A 228 -11.38 5.81 17.88
C LYS A 228 -10.39 5.06 17.01
N LEU A 229 -9.39 4.44 17.63
CA LEU A 229 -8.42 3.61 16.91
C LEU A 229 -9.00 2.23 16.59
N ASN A 230 -8.70 1.75 15.40
CA ASN A 230 -9.10 0.42 14.92
C ASN A 230 -7.86 -0.35 14.44
N ASN A 231 -7.79 -1.65 14.78
CA ASN A 231 -6.70 -2.54 14.42
C ASN A 231 -7.07 -3.57 13.31
N ALA A 232 -8.27 -3.51 12.77
CA ALA A 232 -8.70 -4.34 11.65
C ALA A 232 -8.07 -3.87 10.33
N THR A 233 -7.66 -4.82 9.48
CA THR A 233 -7.05 -4.53 8.16
C THR A 233 -8.06 -4.41 7.02
N ASP A 234 -9.33 -4.70 7.31
CA ASP A 234 -10.47 -4.78 6.40
C ASP A 234 -11.63 -3.90 6.87
N SER A 235 -11.38 -2.99 7.81
CA SER A 235 -12.39 -2.07 8.29
C SER A 235 -12.88 -1.16 7.17
N THR A 236 -14.20 -0.99 7.09
CA THR A 236 -14.86 -0.04 6.19
C THR A 236 -15.25 1.26 6.90
N SER A 237 -14.88 1.43 8.17
CA SER A 237 -15.24 2.61 8.95
C SER A 237 -14.58 3.87 8.39
N THR A 238 -15.35 4.94 8.29
CA THR A 238 -14.87 6.28 7.91
C THR A 238 -14.64 7.19 9.11
N THR A 239 -14.98 6.73 10.32
CA THR A 239 -14.91 7.50 11.58
C THR A 239 -13.87 6.98 12.56
N GLU A 240 -13.17 5.90 12.22
CA GLU A 240 -12.10 5.31 13.02
C GLU A 240 -10.76 5.44 12.31
N ALA A 241 -9.68 5.60 13.08
CA ALA A 241 -8.32 5.70 12.54
C ALA A 241 -7.61 4.35 12.65
N ALA A 242 -6.93 3.95 11.57
CA ALA A 242 -6.13 2.74 11.58
C ALA A 242 -4.90 2.89 12.50
N THR A 243 -4.64 1.87 13.29
CA THR A 243 -3.40 1.76 14.07
C THR A 243 -2.19 1.49 13.16
N PRO A 244 -0.96 1.86 13.58
CA PRO A 244 0.25 1.53 12.83
C PRO A 244 0.41 0.02 12.54
N SER A 245 -0.04 -0.84 13.45
CA SER A 245 -0.08 -2.30 13.26
C SER A 245 -1.02 -2.73 12.15
N ALA A 246 -2.23 -2.17 12.08
CA ALA A 246 -3.16 -2.44 10.99
C ALA A 246 -2.61 -1.96 9.64
N VAL A 247 -2.03 -0.75 9.60
CA VAL A 247 -1.41 -0.21 8.38
C VAL A 247 -0.26 -1.10 7.92
N LYS A 248 0.62 -1.53 8.84
CA LYS A 248 1.72 -2.45 8.51
C LYS A 248 1.18 -3.78 7.97
N ALA A 249 0.20 -4.38 8.63
CA ALA A 249 -0.36 -5.66 8.21
C ALA A 249 -1.07 -5.56 6.84
N ALA A 250 -1.77 -4.46 6.56
CA ALA A 250 -2.37 -4.21 5.25
C ALA A 250 -1.29 -4.04 4.16
N MET A 251 -0.22 -3.30 4.45
CA MET A 251 0.90 -3.11 3.54
C MET A 251 1.64 -4.43 3.26
N ASP A 252 1.88 -5.25 4.29
CA ASP A 252 2.49 -6.57 4.14
C ASP A 252 1.63 -7.50 3.27
N LYS A 253 0.30 -7.50 3.46
CA LYS A 253 -0.65 -8.24 2.60
C LYS A 253 -0.61 -7.74 1.14
N ALA A 254 -0.57 -6.42 0.92
CA ALA A 254 -0.49 -5.86 -0.42
C ALA A 254 0.82 -6.26 -1.12
N ASN A 255 1.95 -6.18 -0.43
CA ASN A 255 3.25 -6.61 -0.94
C ASN A 255 3.30 -8.12 -1.24
N ALA A 256 2.60 -8.94 -0.44
CA ALA A 256 2.48 -10.37 -0.70
C ALA A 256 1.57 -10.70 -1.90
N ALA A 257 0.53 -9.88 -2.14
CA ALA A 257 -0.41 -10.05 -3.25
C ALA A 257 0.15 -9.56 -4.60
N ALA A 258 1.02 -8.53 -4.58
CA ALA A 258 1.70 -7.99 -5.75
C ALA A 258 3.23 -8.01 -5.57
N PRO A 259 3.86 -9.19 -5.43
CA PRO A 259 5.31 -9.25 -5.33
C PRO A 259 5.92 -8.75 -6.65
N ALA A 260 7.07 -8.08 -6.54
CA ALA A 260 7.80 -7.51 -7.67
C ALA A 260 8.03 -8.52 -8.81
N ASN A 261 8.13 -9.80 -8.48
CA ASN A 261 8.06 -10.91 -9.43
C ASN A 261 6.89 -11.82 -9.05
N HIS A 262 5.94 -12.00 -9.96
CA HIS A 262 4.82 -12.93 -9.82
C HIS A 262 4.53 -13.59 -11.18
N THR A 263 3.76 -14.67 -11.16
CA THR A 263 3.38 -15.43 -12.36
C THR A 263 1.87 -15.48 -12.50
N HIS A 264 1.38 -15.40 -13.74
CA HIS A 264 -0.02 -15.65 -14.08
C HIS A 264 -0.11 -16.86 -15.00
N ALA A 265 -1.20 -17.62 -14.90
CA ALA A 265 -1.52 -18.57 -15.97
C ALA A 265 -1.88 -17.77 -17.24
N TRP A 266 -1.50 -18.28 -18.42
CA TRP A 266 -1.69 -17.56 -19.68
C TRP A 266 -3.15 -17.14 -19.92
N ASN A 267 -4.12 -18.00 -19.55
CA ASN A 267 -5.55 -17.73 -19.69
C ASN A 267 -6.11 -16.67 -18.71
N GLN A 268 -5.34 -16.26 -17.70
CA GLN A 268 -5.74 -15.26 -16.71
C GLN A 268 -5.29 -13.85 -17.09
N ILE A 269 -4.35 -13.71 -18.03
CA ILE A 269 -3.88 -12.41 -18.50
C ILE A 269 -4.91 -11.86 -19.47
N THR A 270 -5.77 -10.98 -18.99
CA THR A 270 -6.83 -10.31 -19.77
C THR A 270 -6.60 -8.80 -19.76
N GLY A 271 -6.93 -8.12 -20.86
CA GLY A 271 -6.77 -6.66 -20.97
C GLY A 271 -5.36 -6.17 -21.35
N VAL A 272 -4.37 -7.05 -21.46
CA VAL A 272 -3.09 -6.75 -22.11
C VAL A 272 -3.18 -7.22 -23.56
N PRO A 273 -2.99 -6.33 -24.56
CA PRO A 273 -3.00 -6.74 -25.96
C PRO A 273 -1.85 -7.69 -26.28
N ASP A 274 -2.02 -8.50 -27.31
CA ASP A 274 -0.95 -9.32 -27.86
C ASP A 274 0.14 -8.44 -28.48
N GLY A 275 1.39 -8.88 -28.37
CA GLY A 275 2.51 -8.21 -29.01
C GLY A 275 2.43 -8.37 -30.52
N THR A 276 2.46 -7.26 -31.24
CA THR A 276 2.52 -7.22 -32.70
C THR A 276 3.73 -6.40 -33.16
N LEU A 277 3.98 -6.36 -34.47
CA LEU A 277 5.04 -5.52 -35.03
C LEU A 277 4.83 -4.01 -34.79
N THR A 278 3.62 -3.60 -34.44
CA THR A 278 3.24 -2.19 -34.25
C THR A 278 2.70 -1.88 -32.86
N GLN A 279 2.45 -2.90 -32.02
CA GLN A 279 1.87 -2.75 -30.69
C GLN A 279 2.65 -3.58 -29.67
N LYS A 280 3.04 -2.94 -28.56
CA LYS A 280 3.63 -3.65 -27.42
C LYS A 280 2.57 -4.49 -26.72
N GLY A 281 2.94 -5.71 -26.33
CA GLY A 281 2.02 -6.67 -25.72
C GLY A 281 2.74 -7.94 -25.25
N ILE A 282 1.96 -8.95 -24.86
CA ILE A 282 2.47 -10.28 -24.49
C ILE A 282 2.53 -11.20 -25.72
N VAL A 283 3.51 -12.11 -25.78
CA VAL A 283 3.65 -13.08 -26.88
C VAL A 283 3.95 -14.45 -26.30
N LYS A 284 3.24 -15.47 -26.77
CA LYS A 284 3.46 -16.86 -26.36
C LYS A 284 4.65 -17.44 -27.10
N LEU A 285 5.55 -18.12 -26.39
CA LEU A 285 6.72 -18.75 -27.00
C LEU A 285 6.38 -20.15 -27.53
N ASN A 286 6.95 -20.51 -28.66
CA ASN A 286 6.78 -21.80 -29.33
C ASN A 286 8.13 -22.45 -29.66
N ASN A 287 8.25 -23.76 -29.43
CA ASN A 287 9.47 -24.54 -29.65
C ASN A 287 9.43 -25.43 -30.92
N ALA A 288 8.35 -25.39 -31.69
CA ALA A 288 8.23 -26.14 -32.94
C ALA A 288 9.07 -25.53 -34.07
N THR A 289 9.72 -26.38 -34.88
CA THR A 289 10.56 -25.94 -36.02
C THR A 289 9.78 -25.76 -37.33
N ASP A 290 8.50 -26.12 -37.31
CA ASP A 290 7.57 -26.16 -38.43
C ASP A 290 6.29 -25.37 -38.13
N SER A 291 6.29 -24.55 -37.08
CA SER A 291 5.14 -23.73 -36.73
C SER A 291 4.81 -22.74 -37.82
N THR A 292 3.52 -22.65 -38.14
CA THR A 292 2.95 -21.64 -39.05
C THR A 292 2.25 -20.52 -38.30
N SER A 293 2.36 -20.49 -36.96
CA SER A 293 1.69 -19.49 -36.13
C SER A 293 2.24 -18.09 -36.41
N THR A 294 1.33 -17.12 -36.54
CA THR A 294 1.64 -15.70 -36.67
C THR A 294 1.53 -14.94 -35.35
N THR A 295 1.11 -15.61 -34.28
CA THR A 295 0.83 -15.02 -32.95
C THR A 295 1.76 -15.55 -31.85
N GLU A 296 2.64 -16.49 -32.19
CA GLU A 296 3.63 -17.06 -31.27
C GLU A 296 5.05 -16.74 -31.75
N ALA A 297 5.97 -16.51 -30.82
CA ALA A 297 7.38 -16.29 -31.14
C ALA A 297 8.18 -17.59 -31.03
N ALA A 298 9.05 -17.85 -32.00
CA ALA A 298 9.96 -18.97 -31.95
C ALA A 298 10.98 -18.80 -30.81
N THR A 299 11.22 -19.87 -30.06
CA THR A 299 12.27 -19.92 -29.06
C THR A 299 13.66 -20.04 -29.71
N PRO A 300 14.75 -19.63 -29.01
CA PRO A 300 16.11 -19.83 -29.51
C PRO A 300 16.43 -21.29 -29.88
N SER A 301 15.86 -22.26 -29.16
CA SER A 301 16.01 -23.69 -29.44
C SER A 301 15.34 -24.10 -30.76
N ALA A 302 14.13 -23.61 -31.04
CA ALA A 302 13.46 -23.86 -32.32
C ALA A 302 14.24 -23.26 -33.50
N VAL A 303 14.73 -22.02 -33.34
CA VAL A 303 15.55 -21.35 -34.36
C VAL A 303 16.85 -22.12 -34.61
N LYS A 304 17.53 -22.55 -33.55
CA LYS A 304 18.74 -23.37 -33.67
C LYS A 304 18.45 -24.69 -34.39
N ALA A 305 17.40 -25.41 -34.00
CA ALA A 305 17.06 -26.69 -34.62
C ALA A 305 16.69 -26.55 -36.10
N ALA A 306 15.99 -25.47 -36.49
CA ALA A 306 15.73 -25.16 -37.90
C ALA A 306 17.02 -24.85 -38.68
N TYR A 307 17.95 -24.08 -38.07
CA TYR A 307 19.25 -23.77 -38.66
C TYR A 307 20.14 -25.00 -38.84
N ASP A 308 20.20 -25.88 -37.84
CA ASP A 308 20.95 -27.13 -37.91
C ASP A 308 20.42 -28.02 -39.06
N LYS A 309 19.10 -28.19 -39.17
CA LYS A 309 18.46 -28.93 -40.29
C LYS A 309 18.79 -28.34 -41.65
N ALA A 310 18.80 -27.01 -41.78
CA ALA A 310 19.17 -26.33 -43.03
C ALA A 310 20.66 -26.56 -43.38
N SER A 311 21.54 -26.52 -42.38
CA SER A 311 22.98 -26.75 -42.54
C SER A 311 23.29 -28.20 -42.95
N GLU A 312 22.61 -29.18 -42.36
CA GLU A 312 22.72 -30.58 -42.75
C GLU A 312 22.27 -30.81 -44.21
N ALA A 313 21.19 -30.17 -44.65
CA ALA A 313 20.73 -30.25 -46.03
C ALA A 313 21.74 -29.66 -47.02
N TYR A 314 22.35 -28.52 -46.68
CA TYR A 314 23.40 -27.89 -47.49
C TYR A 314 24.64 -28.79 -47.65
N ASN A 315 25.10 -29.40 -46.56
CA ASN A 315 26.27 -30.27 -46.57
C ASN A 315 26.07 -31.54 -47.41
N ARG A 316 24.85 -32.09 -47.45
CA ARG A 316 24.53 -33.25 -48.31
C ARG A 316 24.69 -32.96 -49.80
N ILE A 317 24.42 -31.74 -50.26
CA ILE A 317 24.55 -31.36 -51.68
C ILE A 317 26.02 -31.14 -52.06
N ASN A 318 26.84 -30.64 -51.13
CA ASN A 318 28.22 -30.27 -51.43
C ASN A 318 29.26 -31.38 -51.23
N ASN A 319 28.93 -32.45 -50.48
CA ASN A 319 29.83 -33.57 -50.19
C ASN A 319 29.54 -34.84 -51.00
N SER A 320 28.76 -34.79 -52.09
CA SER A 320 28.68 -35.93 -53.01
C SER A 320 29.94 -35.99 -53.88
N SER A 321 30.65 -37.13 -53.88
CA SER A 321 31.83 -37.45 -54.71
C SER A 321 31.58 -37.49 -56.23
N PHE A 322 30.49 -36.88 -56.70
CA PHE A 322 30.19 -36.75 -58.11
C PHE A 322 29.31 -35.52 -58.41
N ARG A 323 29.36 -35.06 -59.66
CA ARG A 323 28.45 -34.08 -60.26
C ARG A 323 27.93 -34.60 -61.60
N PHE A 324 26.67 -34.33 -61.89
CA PHE A 324 26.00 -34.76 -63.11
C PHE A 324 25.52 -33.54 -63.90
N TYR A 325 25.85 -33.48 -65.18
CA TYR A 325 25.58 -32.36 -66.07
C TYR A 325 24.75 -32.85 -67.27
N THR A 326 23.58 -32.25 -67.47
CA THR A 326 22.70 -32.42 -68.65
C THR A 326 22.65 -31.18 -69.53
N SER A 327 23.39 -30.14 -69.16
CA SER A 327 23.56 -28.89 -69.88
C SER A 327 24.99 -28.37 -69.69
N ASN A 328 25.40 -27.41 -70.52
CA ASN A 328 26.73 -26.81 -70.44
C ASN A 328 26.99 -26.23 -69.05
N GLY A 329 28.24 -26.32 -68.59
CA GLY A 329 28.59 -25.88 -67.25
C GLY A 329 30.09 -25.75 -67.04
N ILE A 330 30.45 -25.57 -65.77
CA ILE A 330 31.83 -25.53 -65.32
C ILE A 330 31.98 -26.54 -64.19
N PHE A 331 33.00 -27.39 -64.27
CA PHE A 331 33.45 -28.23 -63.18
C PHE A 331 34.66 -27.56 -62.54
N THR A 332 34.59 -27.30 -61.23
CA THR A 332 35.74 -26.83 -60.44
C THR A 332 36.25 -28.02 -59.65
N VAL A 333 37.53 -28.33 -59.81
CA VAL A 333 38.15 -29.48 -59.15
C VAL A 333 38.26 -29.22 -57.66
N PRO A 334 37.71 -30.11 -56.81
CA PRO A 334 37.84 -29.97 -55.36
C PRO A 334 39.30 -30.09 -54.91
N ASP A 335 39.60 -29.50 -53.76
CA ASP A 335 40.96 -29.52 -53.20
C ASP A 335 41.42 -30.97 -52.94
N GLY A 336 42.67 -31.28 -53.34
CA GLY A 336 43.27 -32.60 -53.18
C GLY A 336 42.91 -33.64 -54.25
N VAL A 337 41.99 -33.33 -55.17
CA VAL A 337 41.61 -34.24 -56.28
C VAL A 337 42.57 -34.07 -57.45
N THR A 338 43.27 -35.14 -57.84
CA THR A 338 44.21 -35.15 -58.97
C THR A 338 43.72 -35.97 -60.17
N GLU A 339 42.69 -36.79 -59.98
CA GLU A 339 42.09 -37.63 -61.02
C GLU A 339 40.57 -37.66 -60.84
N VAL A 340 39.83 -37.64 -61.95
CA VAL A 340 38.36 -37.77 -61.94
C VAL A 340 37.93 -38.83 -62.93
N LEU A 341 36.95 -39.65 -62.55
CA LEU A 341 36.27 -40.56 -63.46
C LEU A 341 35.17 -39.80 -64.19
N VAL A 342 35.22 -39.79 -65.51
CA VAL A 342 34.22 -39.12 -66.35
C VAL A 342 33.46 -40.14 -67.15
N GLU A 343 32.15 -40.18 -66.95
CA GLU A 343 31.21 -40.92 -67.78
C GLU A 343 30.43 -39.89 -68.60
N MET A 344 30.56 -39.91 -69.93
CA MET A 344 29.91 -38.93 -70.79
C MET A 344 29.38 -39.54 -72.08
N SER A 345 28.29 -38.99 -72.60
CA SER A 345 27.76 -39.36 -73.91
C SER A 345 27.54 -38.13 -74.78
N GLY A 346 27.78 -38.26 -76.09
CA GLY A 346 27.29 -37.30 -77.07
C GLY A 346 25.76 -37.30 -77.14
N GLY A 347 25.17 -36.27 -77.73
CA GLY A 347 23.73 -36.24 -78.01
C GLY A 347 23.36 -37.31 -79.04
N GLY A 348 22.17 -37.89 -78.92
CA GLY A 348 21.64 -38.82 -79.92
C GLY A 348 21.30 -38.09 -81.22
N GLY A 349 21.51 -38.74 -82.37
CA GLY A 349 21.07 -38.21 -83.66
C GLY A 349 19.53 -38.19 -83.78
N GLY A 350 18.98 -37.25 -84.53
CA GLY A 350 17.55 -37.23 -84.84
C GLY A 350 17.19 -38.28 -85.89
N GLY A 351 15.99 -38.85 -85.84
CA GLY A 351 15.49 -39.73 -86.89
C GLY A 351 15.19 -38.97 -88.18
N GLY A 352 15.28 -39.63 -89.34
CA GLY A 352 14.84 -39.05 -90.62
C GLY A 352 13.32 -39.02 -90.73
N GLY A 353 12.79 -38.08 -91.50
CA GLY A 353 11.35 -38.02 -91.81
C GLY A 353 10.94 -39.10 -92.81
N GLY A 354 9.67 -39.47 -92.84
CA GLY A 354 9.12 -40.41 -93.83
C GLY A 354 8.97 -39.80 -95.22
N ALA A 355 8.88 -40.64 -96.24
CA ALA A 355 8.52 -40.22 -97.59
C ALA A 355 7.01 -40.37 -97.86
N ILE A 356 6.55 -39.67 -98.90
CA ILE A 356 5.25 -39.87 -99.53
C ILE A 356 5.52 -40.27 -100.99
N SER A 357 4.92 -41.40 -101.39
CA SER A 357 4.87 -41.78 -102.79
C SER A 357 3.91 -40.87 -103.57
N GLY A 358 4.30 -40.40 -104.75
CA GLY A 358 3.36 -39.83 -105.72
C GLY A 358 2.37 -40.86 -106.24
N SER A 359 1.56 -40.47 -107.23
CA SER A 359 0.52 -41.34 -107.76
C SER A 359 1.09 -42.69 -108.23
N SER A 360 0.50 -43.75 -107.68
CA SER A 360 0.83 -45.13 -107.96
C SER A 360 -0.17 -45.67 -108.98
N THR A 361 0.30 -46.32 -110.03
CA THR A 361 -0.56 -47.03 -110.99
C THR A 361 -0.38 -48.53 -110.86
N THR A 362 -1.36 -49.31 -111.32
CA THR A 362 -1.23 -50.77 -111.45
C THR A 362 0.00 -51.18 -112.27
N PHE A 363 0.50 -50.30 -113.15
CA PHE A 363 1.67 -50.55 -114.01
C PHE A 363 3.02 -50.08 -113.46
N SER A 364 3.05 -49.28 -112.40
CA SER A 364 4.26 -48.80 -111.74
C SER A 364 3.93 -48.46 -110.29
N PRO A 365 3.82 -49.47 -109.43
CA PRO A 365 3.52 -49.26 -108.02
C PRO A 365 4.71 -48.57 -107.33
N LYS A 366 4.40 -47.49 -106.62
CA LYS A 366 5.36 -46.70 -105.86
C LYS A 366 5.06 -46.79 -104.37
N TYR A 367 6.12 -46.86 -103.56
CA TYR A 367 6.01 -47.00 -102.11
C TYR A 367 6.90 -45.99 -101.38
N GLY A 368 6.29 -45.22 -100.48
CA GLY A 368 7.02 -44.36 -99.56
C GLY A 368 7.63 -45.20 -98.44
N LEU A 369 8.94 -45.07 -98.25
CA LEU A 369 9.63 -45.66 -97.12
C LEU A 369 9.61 -44.70 -95.92
N GLY A 370 9.52 -45.26 -94.71
CA GLY A 370 9.74 -44.50 -93.50
C GLY A 370 11.19 -44.01 -93.42
N GLY A 371 11.43 -42.98 -92.62
CA GLY A 371 12.77 -42.49 -92.35
C GLY A 371 13.59 -43.51 -91.54
N GLY A 372 14.90 -43.50 -91.73
CA GLY A 372 15.84 -44.22 -90.89
C GLY A 372 15.92 -43.62 -89.50
N ALA A 373 16.21 -44.42 -88.49
CA ALA A 373 16.43 -43.91 -87.13
C ALA A 373 17.77 -43.20 -87.00
N GLY A 374 17.86 -42.27 -86.04
CA GLY A 374 19.16 -41.73 -85.63
C GLY A 374 20.02 -42.80 -84.95
N SER A 375 21.32 -42.55 -84.88
CA SER A 375 22.25 -43.35 -84.07
C SER A 375 22.49 -42.69 -82.71
N PRO A 376 22.76 -43.47 -81.64
CA PRO A 376 23.09 -42.89 -80.34
C PRO A 376 24.45 -42.17 -80.39
N GLY A 377 24.64 -41.21 -79.49
CA GLY A 377 25.95 -40.61 -79.28
C GLY A 377 26.95 -41.66 -78.76
N THR A 378 28.22 -41.46 -79.10
CA THR A 378 29.30 -42.26 -78.51
C THR A 378 29.32 -42.06 -77.01
N THR A 379 29.57 -43.14 -76.26
CA THR A 379 29.73 -43.08 -74.80
C THR A 379 31.19 -43.33 -74.46
N ILE A 380 31.74 -42.50 -73.59
CA ILE A 380 33.11 -42.58 -73.10
C ILE A 380 33.05 -42.68 -71.58
N ILE A 381 33.82 -43.63 -71.03
CA ILE A 381 34.08 -43.75 -69.60
C ILE A 381 35.60 -43.79 -69.48
N ASP A 382 36.19 -42.75 -68.91
CA ASP A 382 37.64 -42.65 -68.78
C ASP A 382 38.07 -41.80 -67.59
N VAL A 383 39.32 -41.96 -67.16
CA VAL A 383 39.92 -41.20 -66.07
C VAL A 383 40.69 -40.01 -66.64
N VAL A 384 40.37 -38.81 -66.17
CA VAL A 384 41.05 -37.57 -66.56
C VAL A 384 41.88 -37.07 -65.39
N ARG A 385 43.16 -36.81 -65.66
CA ARG A 385 44.02 -36.09 -64.72
C ARG A 385 43.63 -34.62 -64.69
N VAL A 386 43.50 -34.10 -63.49
CA VAL A 386 43.09 -32.72 -63.24
C VAL A 386 43.94 -32.09 -62.15
N ASN A 387 44.02 -30.77 -62.13
CA ASN A 387 44.70 -30.06 -61.05
C ASN A 387 43.68 -29.55 -60.01
N PRO A 388 43.91 -29.74 -58.70
CA PRO A 388 43.08 -29.17 -57.65
C PRO A 388 42.83 -27.66 -57.86
N GLY A 389 41.58 -27.22 -57.72
CA GLY A 389 41.17 -25.83 -57.90
C GLY A 389 41.04 -25.35 -59.36
N GLU A 390 41.49 -26.13 -60.35
CA GLU A 390 41.33 -25.78 -61.76
C GLU A 390 39.86 -25.85 -62.20
N ARG A 391 39.52 -25.07 -63.23
CA ARG A 391 38.16 -25.00 -63.78
C ARG A 391 38.12 -25.56 -65.19
N TYR A 392 37.31 -26.60 -65.38
CA TYR A 392 37.07 -27.23 -66.67
C TYR A 392 35.70 -26.80 -67.20
N ASN A 393 35.68 -26.13 -68.35
CA ASN A 393 34.45 -25.92 -69.09
C ASN A 393 33.99 -27.25 -69.67
N LEU A 394 32.69 -27.51 -69.57
CA LEU A 394 32.08 -28.70 -70.15
C LEU A 394 30.93 -28.31 -71.06
N THR A 395 30.86 -29.01 -72.19
CA THR A 395 29.80 -28.85 -73.19
C THR A 395 29.02 -30.15 -73.23
N VAL A 396 27.71 -30.09 -73.03
CA VAL A 396 26.83 -31.25 -73.20
C VAL A 396 26.24 -31.19 -74.61
N GLY A 397 26.47 -32.24 -75.38
CA GLY A 397 26.00 -32.35 -76.75
C GLY A 397 24.48 -32.32 -76.83
N ALA A 398 23.93 -31.38 -77.60
CA ALA A 398 22.48 -31.31 -77.84
C ALA A 398 22.00 -32.53 -78.65
N GLY A 399 20.74 -32.90 -78.48
CA GLY A 399 20.12 -33.92 -79.33
C GLY A 399 19.94 -33.43 -80.76
N GLY A 400 20.11 -34.32 -81.74
CA GLY A 400 19.89 -34.01 -83.14
C GLY A 400 18.40 -33.78 -83.44
N ALA A 401 18.10 -32.77 -84.26
CA ALA A 401 16.73 -32.49 -84.67
C ALA A 401 16.18 -33.61 -85.56
N GLY A 402 14.90 -33.96 -85.38
CA GLY A 402 14.21 -34.87 -86.30
C GLY A 402 14.11 -34.30 -87.71
N GLY A 403 14.28 -35.15 -88.73
CA GLY A 403 14.12 -34.79 -90.13
C GLY A 403 12.65 -34.54 -90.47
N ALA A 404 12.36 -33.50 -91.24
CA ALA A 404 11.00 -33.23 -91.70
C ALA A 404 10.52 -34.34 -92.67
N GLY A 405 9.27 -34.75 -92.54
CA GLY A 405 8.63 -35.65 -93.50
C GLY A 405 8.45 -34.99 -94.87
N GLY A 406 8.43 -35.80 -95.92
CA GLY A 406 8.09 -35.34 -97.26
C GLY A 406 6.72 -34.65 -97.26
N THR A 407 6.61 -33.52 -97.95
CA THR A 407 5.35 -32.76 -98.08
C THR A 407 4.92 -32.75 -99.53
N GLN A 408 3.65 -33.07 -99.77
CA GLN A 408 3.05 -33.06 -101.09
C GLN A 408 1.83 -32.12 -101.09
N TYR A 409 1.86 -31.11 -101.97
CA TYR A 409 0.82 -30.09 -102.06
C TYR A 409 0.04 -30.22 -103.37
N ILE A 410 -1.29 -30.28 -103.26
CA ILE A 410 -2.24 -30.25 -104.38
C ILE A 410 -2.79 -28.82 -104.51
N PRO A 411 -2.54 -28.11 -105.64
CA PRO A 411 -3.13 -26.81 -105.89
C PRO A 411 -4.66 -26.86 -105.99
N THR A 412 -5.35 -25.90 -105.37
CA THR A 412 -6.82 -25.87 -105.19
C THR A 412 -7.65 -25.57 -106.45
N SER A 413 -7.07 -25.60 -107.64
CA SER A 413 -7.84 -25.44 -108.89
C SER A 413 -7.19 -26.15 -110.08
N GLY A 414 -7.85 -27.20 -110.57
CA GLY A 414 -7.53 -27.93 -111.80
C GLY A 414 -7.07 -29.37 -111.55
N ASP A 415 -7.63 -30.33 -112.29
CA ASP A 415 -7.41 -31.79 -112.19
C ASP A 415 -5.92 -32.20 -112.21
N ALA A 416 -5.27 -32.13 -111.05
CA ALA A 416 -3.84 -32.42 -110.90
C ALA A 416 -3.62 -33.77 -110.22
N TYR A 417 -3.60 -34.82 -111.04
CA TYR A 417 -2.99 -36.11 -110.73
C TYR A 417 -1.54 -35.92 -110.26
N ILE A 418 -1.22 -36.27 -109.02
CA ILE A 418 0.10 -35.96 -108.44
C ILE A 418 1.19 -36.88 -108.99
N ARG A 419 2.13 -36.35 -109.79
CA ARG A 419 3.20 -37.16 -110.40
C ARG A 419 4.50 -37.26 -109.59
N ASN A 420 4.75 -36.35 -108.65
CA ASN A 420 6.07 -36.21 -108.02
C ASN A 420 6.11 -36.80 -106.60
N ASP A 421 7.18 -37.55 -106.34
CA ASP A 421 7.50 -38.15 -105.04
C ASP A 421 8.05 -37.10 -104.08
N ALA A 422 7.67 -37.18 -102.79
CA ALA A 422 8.19 -36.31 -101.75
C ALA A 422 9.03 -37.13 -100.77
N ILE A 423 10.35 -37.01 -100.86
CA ILE A 423 11.28 -37.70 -99.96
C ILE A 423 11.31 -37.04 -98.58
N GLY A 424 11.57 -37.83 -97.55
CA GLY A 424 11.82 -37.31 -96.21
C GLY A 424 13.20 -36.66 -96.12
N GLN A 425 13.34 -35.67 -95.25
CA GLN A 425 14.63 -35.07 -94.92
C GLN A 425 15.40 -35.96 -93.93
N ALA A 426 16.72 -35.95 -94.03
CA ALA A 426 17.57 -36.61 -93.04
C ALA A 426 17.45 -35.90 -91.68
N GLY A 427 17.57 -36.66 -90.60
CA GLY A 427 17.69 -36.10 -89.26
C GLY A 427 19.03 -35.38 -89.07
N GLY A 428 19.06 -34.42 -88.16
CA GLY A 428 20.29 -33.74 -87.76
C GLY A 428 21.19 -34.65 -86.91
N PRO A 429 22.53 -34.53 -87.03
CA PRO A 429 23.44 -35.20 -86.10
C PRO A 429 23.28 -34.62 -84.68
N GLY A 430 23.53 -35.45 -83.67
CA GLY A 430 23.66 -34.99 -82.30
C GLY A 430 24.94 -34.17 -82.11
N GLY A 431 24.93 -33.26 -81.14
CA GLY A 431 26.11 -32.51 -80.73
C GLY A 431 27.11 -33.38 -79.94
N ALA A 432 28.38 -33.02 -79.99
CA ALA A 432 29.41 -33.67 -79.17
C ALA A 432 29.40 -33.14 -77.74
N SER A 433 29.62 -34.03 -76.77
CA SER A 433 29.91 -33.64 -75.39
C SER A 433 31.42 -33.55 -75.18
N LEU A 434 31.87 -32.47 -74.53
CA LEU A 434 33.29 -32.13 -74.36
C LEU A 434 33.61 -31.95 -72.87
N PHE A 435 34.69 -32.59 -72.42
CA PHE A 435 35.27 -32.38 -71.10
C PHE A 435 36.78 -32.60 -71.17
N ALA A 436 37.57 -31.58 -70.77
CA ALA A 436 39.03 -31.59 -70.88
C ALA A 436 39.50 -32.00 -72.30
N SER A 437 40.27 -33.09 -72.42
CA SER A 437 40.75 -33.63 -73.70
C SER A 437 39.79 -34.65 -74.34
N MET A 438 38.66 -34.97 -73.71
CA MET A 438 37.72 -35.98 -74.19
C MET A 438 36.62 -35.37 -75.06
N THR A 439 36.24 -36.09 -76.11
CA THR A 439 35.16 -35.74 -77.02
C THR A 439 34.28 -36.96 -77.25
N ALA A 440 33.10 -36.96 -76.66
CA ALA A 440 32.05 -37.93 -76.98
C ALA A 440 31.22 -37.38 -78.15
N PHE A 441 31.51 -37.86 -79.35
CA PHE A 441 30.81 -37.49 -80.57
C PHE A 441 29.31 -37.81 -80.47
N GLY A 442 28.49 -36.88 -80.98
CA GLY A 442 27.07 -37.11 -81.14
C GLY A 442 26.76 -38.13 -82.22
N GLY A 443 25.58 -38.72 -82.15
CA GLY A 443 25.17 -39.75 -83.07
C GLY A 443 24.79 -39.19 -84.43
N SER A 444 24.98 -39.98 -85.50
CA SER A 444 24.57 -39.58 -86.85
C SER A 444 23.04 -39.50 -86.95
N GLY A 445 22.55 -38.52 -87.70
CA GLY A 445 21.13 -38.42 -88.03
C GLY A 445 20.67 -39.58 -88.92
N GLY A 446 19.39 -39.94 -88.78
CA GLY A 446 18.75 -40.96 -89.60
C GLY A 446 18.57 -40.49 -91.04
N ARG A 447 18.69 -41.41 -92.00
CA ARG A 447 18.44 -41.09 -93.42
C ARG A 447 16.96 -40.75 -93.62
N GLY A 448 16.66 -39.78 -94.48
CA GLY A 448 15.28 -39.50 -94.87
C GLY A 448 14.66 -40.67 -95.63
N GLY A 449 13.34 -40.82 -95.52
CA GLY A 449 12.57 -41.81 -96.27
C GLY A 449 12.73 -41.58 -97.77
N GLN A 450 12.81 -42.66 -98.54
CA GLN A 450 12.88 -42.63 -100.00
C GLN A 450 11.63 -43.24 -100.62
N VAL A 451 11.42 -43.03 -101.92
CA VAL A 451 10.37 -43.71 -102.68
C VAL A 451 11.01 -44.80 -103.53
N ILE A 452 10.45 -46.00 -103.48
CA ILE A 452 10.87 -47.14 -104.31
C ILE A 452 9.77 -47.50 -105.31
N ILE A 453 10.19 -47.98 -106.50
CA ILE A 453 9.32 -48.46 -107.58
C ILE A 453 9.54 -49.98 -107.70
N THR A 454 8.48 -50.78 -107.70
CA THR A 454 8.58 -52.25 -107.92
C THR A 454 8.03 -52.64 -109.29
N ASP A 455 8.65 -53.62 -109.97
CA ASP A 455 8.23 -54.11 -111.29
C ASP A 455 7.21 -55.28 -111.20
N PHE A 456 6.57 -55.61 -112.33
CA PHE A 456 5.46 -56.58 -112.41
C PHE A 456 5.79 -58.03 -112.02
N ASN A 457 7.08 -58.40 -111.92
CA ASN A 457 7.46 -59.79 -111.70
C ASN A 457 7.57 -60.16 -110.22
N THR A 458 7.36 -59.21 -109.30
CA THR A 458 7.25 -59.54 -107.88
C THR A 458 5.89 -60.21 -107.61
N PRO A 459 5.86 -61.45 -107.08
CA PRO A 459 4.61 -62.15 -106.79
C PRO A 459 3.69 -61.32 -105.88
N GLN A 460 2.39 -61.37 -106.12
CA GLN A 460 1.34 -60.58 -105.46
C GLN A 460 1.25 -60.75 -103.92
N GLY A 461 2.05 -61.65 -103.34
CA GLY A 461 2.24 -61.82 -101.89
C GLY A 461 3.51 -61.17 -101.32
N MET A 462 4.35 -60.53 -102.13
CA MET A 462 5.54 -59.77 -101.70
C MET A 462 5.36 -58.24 -101.85
N VAL A 463 4.24 -57.78 -102.39
CA VAL A 463 3.84 -56.37 -102.36
C VAL A 463 3.19 -56.09 -101.00
N PRO A 464 3.73 -55.17 -100.18
CA PRO A 464 3.17 -54.89 -98.86
C PRO A 464 1.71 -54.42 -98.98
N THR A 465 0.80 -55.05 -98.25
CA THR A 465 -0.64 -54.69 -98.18
C THR A 465 -0.89 -53.34 -97.50
N THR A 466 0.17 -52.64 -97.13
CA THR A 466 0.16 -51.31 -96.50
C THR A 466 0.98 -50.36 -97.37
N TYR A 467 0.34 -49.28 -97.84
CA TYR A 467 0.95 -48.22 -98.66
C TYR A 467 2.00 -47.36 -97.91
N SER A 468 2.32 -47.72 -96.66
CA SER A 468 3.26 -47.00 -95.80
C SER A 468 4.22 -47.99 -95.12
N ALA A 469 5.52 -47.73 -95.23
CA ALA A 469 6.52 -48.44 -94.41
C ALA A 469 6.75 -47.74 -93.06
N ASN A 470 7.16 -48.53 -92.07
CA ASN A 470 7.48 -48.07 -90.73
C ASN A 470 8.72 -47.17 -90.76
N GLY A 471 8.76 -46.17 -89.88
CA GLY A 471 10.03 -45.55 -89.52
C GLY A 471 10.94 -46.56 -88.82
N GLY A 472 12.25 -46.40 -88.96
CA GLY A 472 13.22 -47.22 -88.25
C GLY A 472 13.17 -47.00 -86.73
N ASN A 473 13.31 -48.06 -85.95
CA ASN A 473 13.54 -47.96 -84.51
C ASN A 473 14.97 -47.51 -84.23
N ALA A 474 15.15 -46.58 -83.31
CA ALA A 474 16.47 -46.17 -82.88
C ALA A 474 17.18 -47.27 -82.09
N LEU A 475 18.51 -47.27 -82.17
CA LEU A 475 19.34 -48.11 -81.31
C LEU A 475 19.32 -47.56 -79.88
N ASN A 476 19.22 -48.46 -78.91
CA ASN A 476 19.23 -48.13 -77.50
C ASN A 476 20.67 -48.17 -76.95
N PRO A 477 21.26 -47.05 -76.53
CA PRO A 477 22.51 -47.07 -75.77
C PRO A 477 22.27 -47.55 -74.33
N SER A 478 23.36 -47.85 -73.61
CA SER A 478 23.28 -48.29 -72.21
C SER A 478 22.67 -47.25 -71.25
N PHE A 479 22.62 -45.98 -71.65
CA PHE A 479 22.21 -44.84 -70.80
C PHE A 479 20.86 -44.21 -71.21
N GLY A 480 20.09 -44.86 -72.09
CA GLY A 480 18.78 -44.37 -72.50
C GLY A 480 18.15 -45.22 -73.59
N PHE A 481 16.85 -45.08 -73.79
CA PHE A 481 16.16 -45.75 -74.88
C PHE A 481 16.08 -44.81 -76.08
N GLY A 482 16.47 -45.31 -77.24
CA GLY A 482 16.15 -44.67 -78.50
C GLY A 482 14.63 -44.58 -78.70
N GLY A 483 14.23 -43.61 -79.52
CA GLY A 483 12.86 -43.44 -79.95
C GLY A 483 12.36 -44.61 -80.78
N SER A 484 11.09 -44.97 -80.57
CA SER A 484 10.41 -45.96 -81.40
C SER A 484 9.96 -45.34 -82.72
N GLY A 485 10.22 -46.04 -83.82
CA GLY A 485 9.64 -45.76 -85.13
C GLY A 485 8.32 -46.52 -85.28
N GLY A 486 7.22 -45.82 -85.55
CA GLY A 486 5.90 -46.44 -85.68
C GLY A 486 5.29 -46.30 -87.08
N ILE A 487 4.39 -47.22 -87.44
CA ILE A 487 3.53 -47.11 -88.63
C ILE A 487 2.73 -45.81 -88.54
N ASN A 488 2.79 -44.96 -89.56
CA ASN A 488 2.01 -43.73 -89.63
C ASN A 488 2.10 -42.86 -88.36
N SER A 489 3.30 -42.70 -87.79
CA SER A 489 3.53 -41.90 -86.58
C SER A 489 4.80 -41.05 -86.69
N ASN A 490 4.82 -39.91 -85.97
CA ASN A 490 5.84 -38.85 -85.97
C ASN A 490 7.22 -39.20 -85.40
N GLY A 491 7.60 -40.49 -85.33
CA GLY A 491 8.81 -40.97 -84.68
C GLY A 491 8.87 -40.52 -83.21
N GLN A 492 9.05 -41.43 -82.26
CA GLN A 492 9.16 -40.97 -80.88
C GLN A 492 10.52 -40.28 -80.66
N PRO A 493 10.56 -39.16 -79.92
CA PRO A 493 11.82 -38.65 -79.42
C PRO A 493 12.53 -39.72 -78.60
N GLY A 494 13.87 -39.71 -78.62
CA GLY A 494 14.64 -40.52 -77.68
C GLY A 494 14.28 -40.18 -76.24
N SER A 495 14.43 -41.17 -75.34
CA SER A 495 14.38 -40.95 -73.90
C SER A 495 15.75 -41.20 -73.27
N GLY A 496 16.11 -40.44 -72.24
CA GLY A 496 17.46 -40.47 -71.70
C GLY A 496 18.47 -39.81 -72.64
N HIS A 497 19.50 -40.54 -73.07
CA HIS A 497 20.55 -40.04 -73.98
C HIS A 497 20.54 -40.77 -75.34
N GLY A 498 19.36 -41.28 -75.72
CA GLY A 498 19.14 -42.09 -76.92
C GLY A 498 18.90 -41.29 -78.19
N ALA A 499 18.89 -41.99 -79.33
CA ALA A 499 18.62 -41.40 -80.64
C ALA A 499 17.12 -41.29 -80.93
N GLY A 500 16.73 -40.43 -81.87
CA GLY A 500 15.34 -40.27 -82.29
C GLY A 500 14.88 -41.37 -83.26
N GLY A 501 13.63 -41.82 -83.11
CA GLY A 501 13.01 -42.79 -84.02
C GLY A 501 12.73 -42.20 -85.40
N GLY A 502 12.75 -43.02 -86.45
CA GLY A 502 12.39 -42.58 -87.80
C GLY A 502 10.90 -42.26 -87.94
N GLY A 503 10.57 -41.31 -88.82
CA GLY A 503 9.18 -40.94 -89.14
C GLY A 503 8.53 -41.96 -90.08
N GLY A 504 7.26 -42.29 -89.83
CA GLY A 504 6.49 -43.18 -90.71
C GLY A 504 6.23 -42.57 -92.09
N ALA A 505 6.15 -43.41 -93.12
CA ALA A 505 5.71 -42.96 -94.45
C ALA A 505 4.26 -42.46 -94.42
N GLY A 506 3.94 -41.50 -95.28
CA GLY A 506 2.57 -41.04 -95.47
C GLY A 506 1.81 -41.88 -96.50
N LEU A 507 0.52 -42.12 -96.26
CA LEU A 507 -0.39 -42.70 -97.25
C LEU A 507 -0.71 -41.63 -98.30
N GLY A 508 -0.24 -41.80 -99.54
CA GLY A 508 -0.59 -40.90 -100.63
C GLY A 508 -1.94 -41.29 -101.24
N GLU A 509 -2.99 -40.52 -101.00
CA GLU A 509 -4.26 -40.64 -101.73
C GLU A 509 -4.38 -39.55 -102.80
N ALA A 510 -5.11 -39.84 -103.88
CA ALA A 510 -5.07 -39.05 -105.11
C ALA A 510 -5.65 -37.62 -105.02
N HIS A 511 -6.24 -37.21 -103.88
CA HIS A 511 -7.04 -35.98 -103.80
C HIS A 511 -6.93 -35.17 -102.48
N TYR A 512 -5.96 -35.47 -101.60
CA TYR A 512 -5.72 -34.68 -100.38
C TYR A 512 -4.26 -34.28 -100.21
N ASN A 513 -4.00 -33.16 -99.54
CA ASN A 513 -2.65 -32.79 -99.13
C ASN A 513 -2.17 -33.79 -98.08
N HIS A 514 -1.02 -34.40 -98.32
CA HIS A 514 -0.41 -35.34 -97.39
C HIS A 514 0.94 -34.80 -96.91
N ILE A 515 1.19 -34.99 -95.62
CA ILE A 515 2.47 -34.71 -94.97
C ILE A 515 2.90 -36.04 -94.34
N ALA A 516 4.07 -36.54 -94.73
CA ALA A 516 4.65 -37.71 -94.08
C ALA A 516 5.10 -37.31 -92.67
N PHE A 517 5.22 -38.30 -91.81
CA PHE A 517 5.54 -38.06 -90.43
C PHE A 517 7.01 -37.64 -90.28
N ASN A 518 7.26 -36.65 -89.43
CA ASN A 518 8.62 -36.22 -89.09
C ASN A 518 9.34 -37.34 -88.35
N GLY A 519 10.68 -37.32 -88.36
CA GLY A 519 11.46 -38.11 -87.43
C GLY A 519 11.40 -37.52 -86.03
N GLY A 520 11.60 -38.37 -85.02
CA GLY A 520 11.76 -37.94 -83.63
C GLY A 520 13.11 -37.26 -83.42
N SER A 521 13.17 -36.29 -82.51
CA SER A 521 14.45 -35.70 -82.08
C SER A 521 15.25 -36.69 -81.23
N GLY A 522 16.57 -36.66 -81.36
CA GLY A 522 17.46 -37.31 -80.39
C GLY A 522 17.47 -36.57 -79.06
N SER A 523 17.84 -37.26 -77.99
CA SER A 523 18.00 -36.64 -76.68
C SER A 523 19.40 -36.00 -76.52
N GLY A 524 19.52 -35.01 -75.63
CA GLY A 524 20.82 -34.46 -75.26
C GLY A 524 21.72 -35.50 -74.58
N GLY A 525 23.03 -35.29 -74.62
CA GLY A 525 24.01 -36.12 -73.92
C GLY A 525 24.06 -35.84 -72.42
N PHE A 526 25.08 -36.37 -71.76
CA PHE A 526 25.41 -36.04 -70.37
C PHE A 526 26.90 -36.08 -70.12
N ILE A 527 27.31 -35.49 -69.00
CA ILE A 527 28.64 -35.62 -68.42
C ILE A 527 28.48 -35.85 -66.92
N LYS A 528 28.95 -36.97 -66.42
CA LYS A 528 29.05 -37.28 -65.00
C LYS A 528 30.51 -37.32 -64.62
N ILE A 529 30.89 -36.57 -63.61
CA ILE A 529 32.26 -36.48 -63.11
C ILE A 529 32.25 -36.98 -61.68
N SER A 530 33.07 -37.97 -61.35
CA SER A 530 33.22 -38.52 -60.00
C SER A 530 34.67 -38.40 -59.55
N TRP A 531 34.91 -38.08 -58.28
CA TRP A 531 36.24 -37.81 -57.75
C TRP A 531 36.44 -38.30 -56.32
#